data_AF-A0A7C3ZFG1-F1
#
_entry.id   AF-A0A7C3ZFG1-F1
#
_cell.length_a   1.000
_cell.length_b   1.000
_cell.length_c   1.000
_cell.angle_alpha   90.00
_cell.angle_beta   90.00
_cell.angle_gamma   90.00
#
_symmetry.space_group_name_H-M   'P 1'
#
loop_
_entity.id
_entity.type
_entity.pdbx_description
1 polymer ?
#
loop_
_entity_poly.entity_id
_entity_poly.type
_entity_poly.pdbx_seq_one_letter_code
_entity_poly.pdbx_strand_id
1 'polypeptide(L)'
;MSLEKICPSCGRTGVEFIGSFCKECYINKNKMIEVPKLVEIVKCRQCGKIIGGSVEDIIKSKVKTIREGRIEFKNDRIEFETEIEGVKIKQEFPVEIRFKNRLCEECGRIKSGYYEAIIQVRNGKAEDIIKEIQKRTFISKIEELKNGFDIYVGSAKEARKTLKKMGLKFSESKKLYGMRKGRNLYRTTFLVH
;
A
#
# COMPACT_ATOMS: atom_id res chain seq x y z
N MET A 1 -24.32 24.45 -52.15
CA MET A 1 -24.50 23.18 -51.42
C MET A 1 -23.35 23.04 -50.44
N SER A 2 -23.63 23.19 -49.16
CA SER A 2 -22.68 22.85 -48.10
C SER A 2 -22.37 21.35 -48.21
N LEU A 3 -21.11 21.01 -48.48
CA LEU A 3 -20.67 19.61 -48.47
C LEU A 3 -20.81 19.09 -47.03
N GLU A 4 -21.81 18.26 -46.79
CA GLU A 4 -21.92 17.53 -45.53
C GLU A 4 -20.72 16.59 -45.39
N LYS A 5 -20.01 16.70 -44.27
CA LYS A 5 -18.97 15.72 -43.92
C LYS A 5 -19.63 14.35 -43.74
N ILE A 6 -19.11 13.35 -44.44
CA ILE A 6 -19.50 11.94 -44.35
C ILE A 6 -18.36 11.14 -43.73
N CYS A 7 -18.64 10.29 -42.74
CA CYS A 7 -17.62 9.41 -42.15
C CYS A 7 -17.25 8.27 -43.12
N PRO A 8 -15.99 8.15 -43.58
CA PRO A 8 -15.57 7.09 -44.51
C PRO A 8 -15.67 5.67 -43.93
N SER A 9 -15.79 5.53 -42.61
CA SER A 9 -15.84 4.22 -41.95
C SER A 9 -17.24 3.69 -41.69
N CYS A 10 -18.25 4.56 -41.60
CA CYS A 10 -19.63 4.15 -41.23
C CYS A 10 -20.74 4.90 -41.97
N GLY A 11 -20.41 5.89 -42.81
CA GLY A 11 -21.37 6.63 -43.62
C GLY A 11 -22.21 7.69 -42.88
N ARG A 12 -22.08 7.84 -41.56
CA ARG A 12 -22.86 8.85 -40.82
C ARG A 12 -22.48 10.30 -41.21
N THR A 13 -23.50 11.16 -41.24
CA THR A 13 -23.43 12.61 -41.44
C THR A 13 -24.06 13.35 -40.26
N GLY A 14 -23.86 14.67 -40.15
CA GLY A 14 -24.49 15.49 -39.10
C GLY A 14 -24.02 15.20 -37.66
N VAL A 15 -22.89 14.51 -37.48
CA VAL A 15 -22.31 14.14 -36.18
C VAL A 15 -21.01 14.89 -35.92
N GLU A 16 -20.47 14.81 -34.70
CA GLU A 16 -19.12 15.34 -34.40
C GLU A 16 -18.05 14.54 -35.17
N PHE A 17 -17.11 15.26 -35.80
CA PHE A 17 -15.99 14.69 -36.54
C PHE A 17 -14.66 15.04 -35.89
N ILE A 18 -13.74 14.07 -35.93
CA ILE A 18 -12.33 14.25 -35.60
C ILE A 18 -11.54 13.89 -36.85
N GLY A 19 -10.91 14.88 -37.48
CA GLY A 19 -10.38 14.81 -38.84
C GLY A 19 -11.47 14.40 -39.83
N SER A 20 -11.27 13.23 -40.45
CA SER A 20 -12.19 12.65 -41.45
C SER A 20 -13.17 11.64 -40.87
N PHE A 21 -13.00 11.18 -39.64
CA PHE A 21 -13.88 10.16 -39.03
C PHE A 21 -14.88 10.80 -38.08
N CYS A 22 -16.08 10.22 -37.97
CA CYS A 22 -16.96 10.57 -36.85
C CYS A 22 -16.31 10.16 -35.52
N LYS A 23 -16.68 10.84 -34.44
CA LYS A 23 -16.19 10.62 -33.07
C LYS A 23 -16.13 9.13 -32.68
N GLU A 24 -17.20 8.37 -32.91
CA GLU A 24 -17.26 6.93 -32.59
C GLU A 24 -16.23 6.11 -33.36
N CYS A 25 -16.14 6.29 -34.68
CA CYS A 25 -15.18 5.56 -35.52
C CYS A 25 -13.74 5.95 -35.18
N TYR A 26 -13.50 7.22 -34.82
CA TYR A 26 -12.19 7.67 -34.36
C TYR A 26 -11.79 6.97 -33.06
N ILE A 27 -12.69 6.91 -32.07
CA ILE A 27 -12.47 6.23 -30.78
C ILE A 27 -12.19 4.73 -30.98
N ASN A 28 -12.97 4.06 -31.83
CA ASN A 28 -12.79 2.63 -32.08
C ASN A 28 -11.48 2.29 -32.81
N LYS A 29 -10.99 3.20 -33.66
CA LYS A 29 -9.72 3.01 -34.40
C LYS A 29 -8.49 3.43 -33.60
N ASN A 30 -8.61 4.43 -32.72
CA ASN A 30 -7.47 5.00 -32.00
C ASN A 30 -7.55 4.67 -30.51
N LYS A 31 -6.58 3.88 -30.03
CA LYS A 31 -6.44 3.60 -28.61
C LYS A 31 -5.89 4.83 -27.88
N MET A 32 -6.67 5.39 -26.95
CA MET A 32 -6.29 6.59 -26.20
C MET A 32 -5.70 6.25 -24.82
N ILE A 33 -6.16 5.14 -24.25
CA ILE A 33 -5.77 4.66 -22.93
C ILE A 33 -5.82 3.13 -22.92
N GLU A 34 -4.87 2.50 -22.24
CA GLU A 34 -4.91 1.07 -21.93
C GLU A 34 -5.24 0.88 -20.45
N VAL A 35 -6.41 0.29 -20.22
CA VAL A 35 -6.89 -0.03 -18.87
C VAL A 35 -6.87 -1.55 -18.68
N PRO A 36 -6.30 -2.06 -17.58
CA PRO A 36 -6.38 -3.49 -17.26
C PRO A 36 -7.83 -3.87 -16.91
N LYS A 37 -8.33 -4.96 -17.48
CA LYS A 37 -9.65 -5.51 -17.14
C LYS A 37 -9.70 -6.09 -15.73
N LEU A 38 -8.57 -6.61 -15.24
CA LEU A 38 -8.42 -7.23 -13.93
C LEU A 38 -7.22 -6.64 -13.20
N VAL A 39 -7.44 -6.15 -11.99
CA VAL A 39 -6.39 -5.67 -11.09
C VAL A 39 -6.35 -6.56 -9.85
N GLU A 40 -5.26 -7.31 -9.73
CA GLU A 40 -4.99 -8.07 -8.50
C GLU A 40 -4.38 -7.16 -7.43
N ILE A 41 -5.02 -7.14 -6.26
CA ILE A 41 -4.61 -6.39 -5.07
C ILE A 41 -4.26 -7.37 -3.96
N VAL A 42 -3.09 -7.18 -3.36
CA VAL A 42 -2.61 -8.07 -2.32
C VAL A 42 -2.94 -7.48 -0.95
N LYS A 43 -3.69 -8.22 -0.14
CA LYS A 43 -4.07 -7.87 1.22
C LYS A 43 -3.41 -8.79 2.24
N CYS A 44 -3.06 -8.23 3.40
CA CYS A 44 -2.59 -9.01 4.53
C CYS A 44 -3.76 -9.79 5.13
N ARG A 45 -3.66 -11.12 5.18
CA ARG A 45 -4.71 -11.98 5.80
C ARG A 45 -4.84 -11.83 7.31
N GLN A 46 -3.87 -11.20 7.98
CA GLN A 46 -3.85 -11.07 9.44
C GLN A 46 -4.29 -9.68 9.92
N CYS A 47 -3.76 -8.60 9.34
CA CYS A 47 -4.11 -7.23 9.76
C CYS A 47 -4.94 -6.46 8.71
N GLY A 48 -5.22 -7.06 7.55
CA GLY A 48 -5.98 -6.40 6.48
C GLY A 48 -5.24 -5.32 5.71
N LYS A 49 -3.99 -5.00 6.05
CA LYS A 49 -3.17 -4.01 5.33
C LYS A 49 -2.99 -4.38 3.86
N ILE A 50 -3.19 -3.42 2.96
CA ILE A 50 -2.88 -3.59 1.52
C ILE A 50 -1.36 -3.49 1.32
N ILE A 51 -0.82 -4.44 0.58
CA ILE A 51 0.61 -4.51 0.25
C ILE A 51 0.81 -3.83 -1.10
N GLY A 52 1.69 -2.82 -1.14
CA GLY A 52 2.01 -2.07 -2.36
C GLY A 52 1.41 -0.66 -2.42
N GLY A 53 0.69 -0.21 -1.39
CA GLY A 53 0.14 1.15 -1.32
C GLY A 53 -1.38 1.16 -1.17
N SER A 54 -2.01 2.25 -1.61
CA SER A 54 -3.47 2.32 -1.71
C SER A 54 -3.97 1.54 -2.94
N VAL A 55 -5.27 1.23 -2.95
CA VAL A 55 -5.93 0.61 -4.12
C VAL A 55 -5.75 1.48 -5.35
N GLU A 56 -5.97 2.80 -5.20
CA GLU A 56 -5.85 3.76 -6.29
C GLU A 56 -4.44 3.80 -6.87
N ASP A 57 -3.40 3.82 -6.05
CA ASP A 57 -2.00 3.84 -6.50
C ASP A 57 -1.69 2.60 -7.34
N ILE A 58 -2.18 1.44 -6.90
CA ILE A 58 -1.99 0.17 -7.61
C ILE A 58 -2.69 0.20 -8.97
N ILE A 59 -3.93 0.71 -9.03
CA ILE A 59 -4.66 0.81 -10.30
C ILE A 59 -3.96 1.82 -11.23
N LYS A 60 -3.62 3.01 -10.73
CA LYS A 60 -2.88 4.06 -11.45
C LYS A 60 -1.60 3.52 -12.08
N SER A 61 -0.83 2.73 -11.33
CA SER A 61 0.43 2.14 -11.81
C SER A 61 0.28 1.19 -13.00
N LYS A 62 -0.93 0.64 -13.23
CA LYS A 62 -1.21 -0.33 -14.28
C LYS A 62 -1.92 0.28 -15.49
N VAL A 63 -2.40 1.52 -15.39
CA VAL A 63 -3.01 2.25 -16.50
C VAL A 63 -1.90 2.85 -17.37
N LYS A 64 -2.01 2.69 -18.68
CA LYS A 64 -1.11 3.33 -19.65
C LYS A 64 -1.85 4.38 -20.46
N THR A 65 -1.43 5.62 -20.32
CA THR A 65 -1.98 6.75 -21.07
C THR A 65 -1.26 6.87 -22.41
N ILE A 66 -1.98 6.75 -23.53
CA ILE A 66 -1.41 6.92 -24.88
C ILE A 66 -1.60 8.37 -25.35
N ARG A 67 -2.70 9.01 -24.93
CA ARG A 67 -2.98 10.42 -25.15
C ARG A 67 -3.23 11.16 -23.86
N GLU A 68 -2.77 12.40 -23.79
CA GLU A 68 -3.00 13.27 -22.64
C GLU A 68 -4.50 13.49 -22.41
N GLY A 69 -4.89 13.45 -21.15
CA GLY A 69 -6.27 13.52 -20.73
C GLY A 69 -6.39 13.38 -19.22
N ARG A 70 -7.58 13.68 -18.71
CA ARG A 70 -7.93 13.54 -17.30
C ARG A 70 -8.39 12.11 -17.03
N ILE A 71 -7.86 11.50 -15.97
CA ILE A 71 -8.26 10.17 -15.50
C ILE A 71 -8.87 10.29 -14.11
N GLU A 72 -10.07 9.73 -13.94
CA GLU A 72 -10.70 9.56 -12.64
C GLU A 72 -10.89 8.08 -12.32
N PHE A 73 -10.55 7.71 -11.07
CA PHE A 73 -10.66 6.34 -10.59
C PHE A 73 -11.88 6.24 -9.69
N LYS A 74 -12.82 5.37 -10.06
CA LYS A 74 -13.96 4.98 -9.23
C LYS A 74 -13.77 3.52 -8.78
N ASN A 75 -14.58 3.07 -7.83
CA ASN A 75 -14.40 1.75 -7.20
C ASN A 75 -14.43 0.58 -8.20
N ASP A 76 -15.24 0.67 -9.25
CA ASP A 76 -15.49 -0.39 -10.24
C ASP A 76 -15.13 0.00 -11.68
N ARG A 77 -14.71 1.25 -11.92
CA ARG A 77 -14.46 1.78 -13.26
C ARG A 77 -13.42 2.90 -13.28
N ILE A 78 -12.84 3.11 -14.45
CA ILE A 78 -11.95 4.22 -14.75
C ILE A 78 -12.61 5.09 -15.80
N GLU A 79 -12.69 6.39 -15.52
CA GLU A 79 -13.16 7.38 -16.48
C GLU A 79 -11.97 8.11 -17.09
N PHE A 80 -11.97 8.23 -18.41
CA PHE A 80 -10.97 8.96 -19.16
C PHE A 80 -11.65 10.05 -19.99
N GLU A 81 -11.18 11.28 -19.84
CA GLU A 81 -11.67 12.44 -20.57
C GLU A 81 -10.51 13.12 -21.31
N THR A 82 -10.70 13.41 -22.59
CA THR A 82 -9.73 14.13 -23.43
C THR A 82 -10.45 15.02 -24.43
N GLU A 83 -9.75 16.00 -24.99
CA GLU A 83 -10.26 16.87 -26.05
C GLU A 83 -9.33 16.79 -27.25
N ILE A 84 -9.89 16.47 -28.42
CA ILE A 84 -9.13 16.31 -29.66
C ILE A 84 -9.83 17.13 -30.73
N GLU A 85 -9.12 18.09 -31.32
CA GLU A 85 -9.67 18.99 -32.35
C GLU A 85 -10.97 19.70 -31.90
N GLY A 86 -11.07 20.06 -30.62
CA GLY A 86 -12.26 20.71 -30.03
C GLY A 86 -13.41 19.75 -29.70
N VAL A 87 -13.28 18.46 -30.01
CA VAL A 87 -14.28 17.42 -29.68
C VAL A 87 -13.92 16.77 -28.35
N LYS A 88 -14.82 16.87 -27.38
CA LYS A 88 -14.67 16.22 -26.07
C LYS A 88 -15.01 14.73 -26.16
N ILE A 89 -14.10 13.90 -25.69
CA ILE A 89 -14.25 12.45 -25.64
C ILE A 89 -14.24 12.01 -24.19
N LYS A 90 -15.24 11.22 -23.81
CA LYS A 90 -15.33 10.55 -22.52
C LYS A 90 -15.43 9.04 -22.75
N GLN A 91 -14.61 8.27 -22.06
CA GLN A 91 -14.62 6.81 -22.07
C GLN A 91 -14.70 6.26 -20.66
N GLU A 92 -15.48 5.20 -20.47
CA GLU A 92 -15.58 4.47 -19.20
C GLU A 92 -15.09 3.03 -19.38
N PHE A 93 -14.22 2.58 -18.48
CA PHE A 93 -13.65 1.24 -18.51
C PHE A 93 -13.96 0.52 -17.20
N PRO A 94 -14.78 -0.54 -17.20
CA PRO A 94 -14.99 -1.35 -16.01
C PRO A 94 -13.70 -2.09 -15.64
N VAL A 95 -13.44 -2.19 -14.33
CA VAL A 95 -12.25 -2.86 -13.78
C VAL A 95 -12.68 -3.85 -12.71
N GLU A 96 -12.38 -5.13 -12.95
CA GLU A 96 -12.53 -6.17 -11.93
C GLU A 96 -11.36 -6.07 -10.94
N ILE A 97 -11.67 -5.95 -9.64
CA ILE A 97 -10.66 -5.97 -8.58
C ILE A 97 -10.70 -7.33 -7.90
N ARG A 98 -9.55 -8.02 -7.87
CA ARG A 98 -9.41 -9.31 -7.20
C ARG A 98 -8.43 -9.24 -6.05
N PHE A 99 -8.92 -9.56 -4.86
CA PHE A 99 -8.08 -9.59 -3.67
C PHE A 99 -7.37 -10.93 -3.51
N LYS A 100 -6.04 -10.90 -3.41
CA LYS A 100 -5.20 -12.02 -3.01
C LYS A 100 -4.71 -11.83 -1.59
N ASN A 101 -4.68 -12.92 -0.83
CA ASN A 101 -4.30 -12.91 0.58
C ASN A 101 -2.87 -13.42 0.75
N ARG A 102 -2.02 -12.67 1.46
CA ARG A 102 -0.72 -13.15 1.98
C ARG A 102 -0.41 -12.52 3.33
N LEU A 103 0.75 -12.78 3.94
CA LEU A 103 1.20 -12.02 5.11
C LEU A 103 1.97 -10.77 4.67
N CYS A 104 1.72 -9.63 5.32
CA CYS A 104 2.60 -8.48 5.24
C CYS A 104 3.92 -8.78 5.99
N GLU A 105 4.94 -7.96 5.73
CA GLU A 105 6.26 -8.17 6.34
C GLU A 105 6.21 -8.19 7.87
N GLU A 106 5.45 -7.28 8.48
CA GLU A 106 5.31 -7.18 9.93
C GLU A 106 4.62 -8.40 10.53
N CYS A 107 3.45 -8.79 10.01
CA CYS A 107 2.75 -10.00 10.46
C CYS A 107 3.59 -11.27 10.21
N GLY A 108 4.37 -11.31 9.13
CA GLY A 108 5.33 -12.38 8.87
C GLY A 108 6.40 -12.48 9.96
N ARG A 109 6.98 -11.33 10.35
CA ARG A 109 7.97 -11.24 11.45
C ARG A 109 7.37 -11.62 12.81
N ILE A 110 6.15 -11.18 13.10
CA ILE A 110 5.43 -11.56 14.33
C ILE A 110 5.26 -13.08 14.36
N LYS A 111 4.72 -13.68 13.29
CA LYS A 111 4.49 -15.14 13.23
C LYS A 111 5.78 -15.96 13.33
N SER A 112 6.90 -15.45 12.83
CA SER A 112 8.19 -16.13 12.95
C SER A 112 8.85 -15.96 14.33
N GLY A 113 8.20 -15.28 15.28
CA GLY A 113 8.79 -14.95 16.59
C GLY A 113 9.99 -14.01 16.49
N TYR A 114 10.08 -13.21 15.43
CA TYR A 114 11.20 -12.27 15.27
C TYR A 114 11.12 -11.13 16.29
N TYR A 115 12.25 -10.77 16.88
CA TYR A 115 12.40 -9.61 17.74
C TYR A 115 13.83 -9.10 17.71
N GLU A 116 13.98 -7.79 17.92
CA GLU A 116 15.28 -7.12 18.07
C GLU A 116 15.62 -6.83 19.53
N ALA A 117 14.61 -6.70 20.40
CA ALA A 117 14.82 -6.46 21.81
C ALA A 117 13.81 -7.16 22.73
N ILE A 118 14.20 -7.29 23.99
CA ILE A 118 13.36 -7.76 25.10
C ILE A 118 13.31 -6.62 26.12
N ILE A 119 12.11 -6.22 26.52
CA ILE A 119 11.89 -5.32 27.66
C ILE A 119 11.47 -6.20 28.84
N GLN A 120 12.35 -6.31 29.82
CA GLN A 120 12.16 -7.07 31.05
C GLN A 120 11.68 -6.13 32.14
N VAL A 121 10.39 -6.17 32.44
CA VAL A 121 9.77 -5.39 33.51
C VAL A 121 9.78 -6.27 34.75
N ARG A 122 10.46 -5.84 35.82
CA ARG A 122 10.52 -6.61 37.08
C ARG A 122 9.68 -6.02 38.21
N ASN A 123 9.43 -4.71 38.17
CA ASN A 123 8.45 -4.03 39.00
C ASN A 123 7.73 -2.96 38.16
N GLY A 124 6.42 -2.78 38.34
CA GLY A 124 5.69 -1.65 37.79
C GLY A 124 4.83 -1.90 36.54
N LYS A 125 4.70 -0.86 35.72
CA LYS A 125 3.59 -0.60 34.77
C LYS A 125 3.76 -1.30 33.40
N ALA A 126 3.79 -2.63 33.38
CA ALA A 126 3.95 -3.39 32.13
C ALA A 126 2.88 -3.03 31.08
N GLU A 127 1.63 -2.85 31.49
CA GLU A 127 0.53 -2.47 30.60
C GLU A 127 0.75 -1.12 29.90
N ASP A 128 1.23 -0.11 30.62
CA ASP A 128 1.51 1.21 30.05
C ASP A 128 2.67 1.14 29.05
N ILE A 129 3.69 0.35 29.36
CA ILE A 129 4.82 0.11 28.44
C ILE A 129 4.32 -0.59 27.18
N ILE A 130 3.49 -1.62 27.31
CA ILE A 130 2.90 -2.35 26.17
C ILE A 130 2.12 -1.37 25.28
N LYS A 131 1.23 -0.56 25.88
CA LYS A 131 0.42 0.43 25.15
C LYS A 131 1.27 1.44 24.40
N GLU A 132 2.32 1.98 25.02
CA GLU A 132 3.20 2.97 24.36
C GLU A 132 4.10 2.34 23.29
N ILE A 133 4.58 1.12 23.53
CA ILE A 133 5.43 0.39 22.58
C ILE A 133 4.66 0.00 21.33
N GLN A 134 3.42 -0.50 21.46
CA GLN A 134 2.58 -0.91 20.33
C GLN A 134 2.32 0.24 19.34
N LYS A 135 2.36 1.50 19.80
CA LYS A 135 2.24 2.69 18.94
C LYS A 135 3.47 2.96 18.07
N ARG A 136 4.62 2.35 18.40
CA ARG A 136 5.93 2.65 17.79
C ARG A 136 6.55 1.46 17.08
N THR A 137 6.30 0.24 17.56
CA THR A 137 6.80 -1.01 16.98
C THR A 137 5.90 -2.18 17.35
N PHE A 138 5.94 -3.25 16.56
CA PHE A 138 5.16 -4.45 16.87
C PHE A 138 5.75 -5.20 18.08
N ILE A 139 4.86 -5.85 18.83
CA ILE A 139 5.21 -6.81 19.88
C ILE A 139 5.02 -8.21 19.30
N SER A 140 6.06 -9.03 19.32
CA SER A 140 6.01 -10.40 18.79
C SER A 140 5.48 -11.40 19.81
N LYS A 141 5.82 -11.21 21.08
CA LYS A 141 5.42 -12.07 22.20
C LYS A 141 5.45 -11.27 23.51
N ILE A 142 4.57 -11.65 24.44
CA ILE A 142 4.63 -11.23 25.84
C ILE A 142 4.67 -12.51 26.66
N GLU A 143 5.64 -12.61 27.57
CA GLU A 143 5.75 -13.71 28.53
C GLU A 143 5.57 -13.15 29.94
N GLU A 144 4.62 -13.72 30.68
CA GLU A 144 4.43 -13.43 32.10
C GLU A 144 5.29 -14.39 32.93
N LEU A 145 6.03 -13.82 33.87
CA LEU A 145 6.95 -14.51 34.76
C LEU A 145 6.52 -14.23 36.21
N LYS A 146 6.95 -15.08 37.15
CA LYS A 146 6.63 -14.94 38.58
C LYS A 146 6.91 -13.54 39.14
N ASN A 147 7.91 -12.85 38.61
CA ASN A 147 8.37 -11.54 39.07
C ASN A 147 8.34 -10.49 37.95
N GLY A 148 7.35 -10.53 37.05
CA GLY A 148 7.12 -9.48 36.04
C GLY A 148 6.95 -10.00 34.61
N PHE A 149 7.31 -9.19 33.61
CA PHE A 149 6.99 -9.47 32.20
C PHE A 149 8.22 -9.34 31.30
N ASP A 150 8.31 -10.22 30.31
CA ASP A 150 9.25 -10.12 29.19
C ASP A 150 8.48 -9.79 27.91
N ILE A 151 8.70 -8.58 27.38
CA ILE A 151 8.02 -8.05 26.20
C ILE A 151 8.99 -8.07 25.02
N TYR A 152 8.70 -8.90 24.02
CA TYR A 152 9.53 -9.08 22.83
C TYR A 152 9.10 -8.11 21.73
N VAL A 153 10.00 -7.23 21.31
CA VAL A 153 9.68 -6.10 20.45
C VAL A 153 10.46 -6.11 19.14
N GLY A 154 9.81 -5.65 18.09
CA GLY A 154 10.35 -5.65 16.73
C GLY A 154 11.50 -4.67 16.49
N SER A 155 11.62 -3.61 17.30
CA SER A 155 12.67 -2.61 17.16
C SER A 155 13.31 -2.20 18.49
N ALA A 156 14.62 -2.45 18.62
CA ALA A 156 15.39 -2.02 19.80
C ALA A 156 15.51 -0.48 19.89
N LYS A 157 15.53 0.20 18.75
CA LYS A 157 15.64 1.66 18.67
C LYS A 157 14.39 2.34 19.23
N GLU A 158 13.22 1.90 18.79
CA GLU A 158 11.94 2.48 19.23
C GLU A 158 11.62 2.10 20.68
N ALA A 159 12.00 0.90 21.12
CA ALA A 159 11.92 0.51 22.53
C ALA A 159 12.68 1.49 23.43
N ARG A 160 13.97 1.74 23.15
CA ARG A 160 14.81 2.68 23.91
C ARG A 160 14.21 4.08 23.96
N LYS A 161 13.73 4.59 22.83
CA LYS A 161 13.08 5.92 22.77
C LYS A 161 11.83 5.98 23.64
N THR A 162 11.01 4.94 23.58
CA THR A 162 9.76 4.87 24.34
C THR A 162 10.03 4.84 25.84
N LEU A 163 10.94 3.97 26.29
CA LEU A 163 11.32 3.88 27.70
C LEU A 163 11.89 5.22 28.23
N LYS A 164 12.77 5.87 27.45
CA LYS A 164 13.29 7.21 27.79
C LYS A 164 12.20 8.26 27.86
N LYS A 165 11.27 8.29 26.89
CA LYS A 165 10.16 9.25 26.86
C LYS A 165 9.23 9.08 28.06
N MET A 166 9.04 7.85 28.53
CA MET A 166 8.26 7.53 29.72
C MET A 166 9.01 7.86 31.03
N GLY A 167 10.27 8.30 30.98
CA GLY A 167 11.07 8.62 32.17
C GLY A 167 11.48 7.38 32.98
N LEU A 168 11.44 6.19 32.38
CA LEU A 168 11.75 4.95 33.08
C LEU A 168 13.26 4.76 33.21
N LYS A 169 13.71 4.31 34.40
CA LYS A 169 15.10 3.89 34.62
C LYS A 169 15.26 2.44 34.14
N PHE A 170 16.27 2.21 33.31
CA PHE A 170 16.55 0.87 32.80
C PHE A 170 18.05 0.67 32.57
N SER A 171 18.49 -0.58 32.69
CA SER A 171 19.81 -1.02 32.22
C SER A 171 19.68 -1.66 30.84
N GLU A 172 20.73 -1.55 30.02
CA GLU A 172 20.77 -2.03 28.64
C GLU A 172 21.95 -2.97 28.44
N SER A 173 21.71 -4.15 27.86
CA SER A 173 22.76 -5.08 27.41
C SER A 173 22.52 -5.51 25.97
N LYS A 174 23.60 -5.82 25.24
CA LYS A 174 23.54 -6.26 23.84
C LYS A 174 24.26 -7.59 23.67
N LYS A 175 23.62 -8.53 22.98
CA LYS A 175 24.22 -9.80 22.60
C LYS A 175 24.21 -9.94 21.08
N LEU A 176 25.34 -10.28 20.48
CA LEU A 176 25.41 -10.64 19.07
C LEU A 176 24.57 -11.91 18.85
N TYR A 177 23.56 -11.81 18.02
CA TYR A 177 22.65 -12.91 17.71
C TYR A 177 22.99 -13.56 16.36
N GLY A 178 23.51 -12.79 15.40
CA GLY A 178 23.96 -13.31 14.12
C GLY A 178 24.33 -12.21 13.14
N MET A 179 24.37 -12.53 11.85
CA MET A 179 24.66 -11.59 10.77
C MET A 179 23.63 -11.76 9.64
N ARG A 180 23.07 -10.67 9.13
CA ARG A 180 22.13 -10.70 7.98
C ARG A 180 22.52 -9.64 6.98
N LYS A 181 22.75 -10.04 5.73
CA LYS A 181 23.22 -9.17 4.63
C LYS A 181 24.44 -8.32 5.03
N GLY A 182 25.42 -8.94 5.69
CA GLY A 182 26.66 -8.28 6.13
C GLY A 182 26.54 -7.33 7.33
N ARG A 183 25.37 -7.24 7.99
CA ARG A 183 25.18 -6.46 9.22
C ARG A 183 24.97 -7.36 10.43
N ASN A 184 25.69 -7.09 11.51
CA ASN A 184 25.51 -7.76 12.80
C ASN A 184 24.10 -7.48 13.35
N LEU A 185 23.35 -8.56 13.60
CA LEU A 185 22.08 -8.55 14.31
C LEU A 185 22.37 -8.72 15.79
N TYR A 186 22.12 -7.66 16.55
CA TYR A 186 22.19 -7.69 18.01
C TYR A 186 20.79 -7.85 18.57
N ARG A 187 20.65 -8.69 19.60
CA ARG A 187 19.49 -8.67 20.49
C ARG A 187 19.82 -7.79 21.68
N THR A 188 18.97 -6.81 21.94
CA THR A 188 19.14 -5.87 23.06
C THR A 188 18.17 -6.26 24.19
N THR A 189 18.64 -6.31 25.42
CA THR A 189 17.78 -6.49 26.58
C THR A 189 17.74 -5.18 27.37
N PHE A 190 16.53 -4.71 27.66
CA PHE A 190 16.26 -3.58 28.53
C PHE A 190 15.67 -4.11 29.84
N LEU A 191 16.38 -3.97 30.95
CA LEU A 191 15.86 -4.33 32.26
C LEU A 191 15.33 -3.07 32.94
N VAL A 192 14.01 -3.01 33.11
CA VAL A 192 13.28 -1.92 33.75
C VAL A 192 13.04 -2.29 35.21
N HIS A 193 13.48 -1.39 36.11
CA HIS A 193 13.38 -1.53 37.55
C HIS A 193 12.22 -0.70 38.11
#